data_AF-A0A9D9H0N6-F1
#
_entry.id   AF-A0A9D9H0N6-F1
#
_cell.length_a   1.000
_cell.length_b   1.000
_cell.length_c   1.000
_cell.angle_alpha   90.00
_cell.angle_beta   90.00
_cell.angle_gamma   90.00
#
_symmetry.space_group_name_H-M   'P 1'
#
loop_
_entity.id
_entity.type
_entity.pdbx_description
1 polymer ?
#
loop_
_entity_poly.entity_id
_entity_poly.type
_entity_poly.pdbx_seq_one_letter_code
_entity_poly.pdbx_strand_id
1 'polypeptide(L)'
;MRLVEKLKEYENQYMFIRWATGGEYGKLVYAGEDFIQFDVINVDTMEYSETVLIHSPLILEVAIGGVDIARIVAELSSRISSD
;
A
#
# COMPACT_ATOMS: atom_id res chain seq x y z
N MET A 1 -9.18 -8.54 16.99
CA MET A 1 -9.11 -7.61 15.85
C MET A 1 -8.81 -8.41 14.60
N ARG A 2 -9.64 -8.27 13.57
CA ARG A 2 -9.38 -8.85 12.24
C ARG A 2 -8.37 -7.97 11.50
N LEU A 3 -7.59 -8.56 10.59
CA LEU A 3 -6.58 -7.82 9.80
C LEU A 3 -7.18 -6.58 9.12
N VAL A 4 -8.35 -6.74 8.51
CA VAL A 4 -9.06 -5.69 7.76
C VAL A 4 -9.47 -4.51 8.66
N GLU A 5 -9.96 -4.79 9.86
CA GLU A 5 -10.30 -3.75 10.85
C GLU A 5 -9.07 -2.92 11.20
N LYS A 6 -7.92 -3.59 11.33
CA LYS A 6 -6.64 -2.93 11.58
C LYS A 6 -6.18 -2.11 10.38
N LEU A 7 -6.33 -2.62 9.15
CA LEU A 7 -5.94 -1.91 7.92
C LEU A 7 -6.67 -0.58 7.74
N LYS A 8 -7.89 -0.46 8.29
CA LYS A 8 -8.65 0.79 8.27
C LYS A 8 -7.95 1.94 9.00
N GLU A 9 -7.14 1.63 10.02
CA GLU A 9 -6.30 2.64 10.72
C GLU A 9 -5.11 3.12 9.86
N TYR A 10 -4.79 2.38 8.80
CA TYR A 10 -3.65 2.63 7.91
C TYR A 10 -4.08 3.13 6.51
N GLU A 11 -5.33 3.55 6.34
CA GLU A 11 -5.76 4.22 5.12
C GLU A 11 -4.87 5.45 4.85
N ASN A 12 -4.56 5.65 3.57
CA ASN A 12 -3.63 6.63 3.04
C ASN A 12 -2.14 6.43 3.40
N GLN A 13 -1.76 5.30 3.99
CA GLN A 13 -0.36 4.99 4.28
C GLN A 13 0.27 4.08 3.21
N TYR A 14 1.58 4.21 3.04
CA TYR A 14 2.37 3.34 2.18
C TYR A 14 2.75 2.06 2.92
N MET A 15 2.63 0.94 2.23
CA MET A 15 2.92 -0.38 2.79
C MET A 15 3.28 -1.36 1.68
N PHE A 16 3.81 -2.50 2.08
CA PHE A 16 3.89 -3.69 1.25
C PHE A 16 2.72 -4.60 1.60
N ILE A 17 2.01 -5.10 0.58
CA ILE A 17 0.95 -6.09 0.75
C ILE A 17 1.28 -7.31 -0.10
N ARG A 18 1.24 -8.50 0.49
CA ARG A 18 1.31 -9.78 -0.22
C ARG A 18 -0.04 -10.47 -0.17
N TRP A 19 -0.54 -10.90 -1.31
CA TRP A 19 -1.77 -11.67 -1.47
C TRP A 19 -1.52 -12.93 -2.30
N ALA A 20 -2.56 -13.72 -2.54
CA ALA A 20 -2.44 -15.05 -3.16
C ALA A 20 -1.72 -15.07 -4.53
N THR A 21 -1.81 -14.00 -5.32
CA THR A 21 -1.29 -13.97 -6.70
C THR A 21 -0.07 -13.05 -6.88
N GLY A 22 0.35 -12.32 -5.85
CA GLY A 22 1.43 -11.35 -5.96
C GLY A 22 1.71 -10.59 -4.67
N GLY A 23 2.63 -9.65 -4.72
CA GLY A 23 2.87 -8.74 -3.61
C GLY A 23 3.60 -7.50 -4.09
N GLU A 24 3.10 -6.35 -3.67
CA GLU A 24 3.52 -5.06 -4.20
C GLU A 24 3.64 -4.01 -3.11
N TYR A 25 4.47 -3.00 -3.39
CA TYR A 25 4.52 -1.76 -2.62
C TYR A 25 3.47 -0.78 -3.16
N GLY A 26 2.87 0.00 -2.27
CA GLY A 26 1.82 0.90 -2.68
C GLY A 26 1.13 1.61 -1.52
N LYS A 27 0.14 2.42 -1.87
CA LYS A 27 -0.67 3.17 -0.92
C LYS A 27 -2.00 2.45 -0.71
N LEU A 28 -2.36 2.21 0.55
CA LEU A 28 -3.70 1.74 0.90
C LEU A 28 -4.68 2.90 0.75
N VAL A 29 -5.55 2.85 -0.24
CA VAL A 29 -6.54 3.90 -0.51
C VAL A 29 -7.80 3.69 0.33
N TYR A 30 -8.22 2.44 0.47
CA TYR A 30 -9.45 2.08 1.15
C TYR A 30 -9.36 0.68 1.75
N ALA A 31 -9.89 0.49 2.96
CA ALA A 31 -10.04 -0.80 3.60
C ALA A 31 -11.51 -1.09 3.96
N GLY A 32 -12.17 -1.88 3.12
CA GLY A 32 -13.53 -2.38 3.31
C GLY A 32 -13.54 -3.83 3.81
N GLU A 33 -14.71 -4.30 4.27
CA GLU A 33 -14.86 -5.66 4.79
C GLU A 33 -14.54 -6.73 3.74
N ASP A 34 -15.00 -6.54 2.51
CA ASP A 34 -14.86 -7.52 1.42
C ASP A 34 -13.57 -7.35 0.61
N PHE A 35 -13.11 -6.11 0.44
CA PHE A 35 -11.94 -5.79 -0.36
C PHE A 35 -11.19 -4.56 0.16
N ILE A 36 -9.93 -4.46 -0.25
CA ILE A 36 -9.11 -3.26 -0.11
C ILE A 36 -8.82 -2.68 -1.50
N GLN A 37 -8.65 -1.36 -1.57
CA GLN A 37 -8.15 -0.66 -2.76
C GLN A 37 -6.70 -0.25 -2.50
N PHE A 38 -5.80 -0.65 -3.40
CA PHE A 38 -4.37 -0.46 -3.25
C PHE A 38 -3.76 0.13 -4.52
N ASP A 39 -3.18 1.32 -4.42
CA ASP A 39 -2.49 1.95 -5.53
C ASP A 39 -1.02 1.54 -5.52
N VAL A 40 -0.62 0.73 -6.51
CA VAL A 40 0.71 0.16 -6.62
C VAL A 40 1.68 1.25 -7.08
N ILE A 41 2.85 1.30 -6.42
CA ILE A 41 3.96 2.16 -6.79
C ILE A 41 5.14 1.32 -7.25
N ASN A 42 5.67 1.67 -8.43
CA ASN A 42 6.91 1.06 -8.91
C ASN A 42 8.09 1.63 -8.10
N VAL A 43 8.81 0.76 -7.39
CA VAL A 43 9.92 1.16 -6.49
C VAL A 43 11.21 1.54 -7.20
N ASP A 44 11.29 1.37 -8.52
CA ASP A 44 12.41 1.80 -9.35
C ASP A 44 12.16 3.19 -9.95
N THR A 45 10.92 3.47 -10.39
CA THR A 45 10.55 4.76 -11.02
C THR A 45 9.88 5.75 -10.08
N MET A 46 9.33 5.28 -8.95
CA MET A 46 8.54 6.05 -7.99
C MET A 46 7.29 6.68 -8.63
N GLU A 47 6.71 5.97 -9.59
CA GLU A 47 5.46 6.32 -10.26
C GLU A 47 4.38 5.27 -9.94
N TYR A 48 3.13 5.70 -9.87
CA TYR A 48 2.00 4.81 -9.72
C TYR A 48 1.77 4.02 -11.01
N SER A 49 1.64 2.70 -10.90
CA SER A 49 1.44 1.82 -12.05
C SER A 49 -0.02 1.47 -12.26
N GLU A 50 -0.70 0.98 -11.22
CA GLU A 50 -2.07 0.50 -11.29
C GLU A 50 -2.77 0.55 -9.93
N THR A 51 -4.10 0.52 -9.96
CA THR A 51 -4.94 0.34 -8.77
C THR A 51 -5.44 -1.10 -8.74
N VAL A 52 -5.11 -1.83 -7.67
CA VAL A 52 -5.52 -3.21 -7.47
C VAL A 52 -6.62 -3.29 -6.41
N LEU A 53 -7.68 -4.06 -6.71
CA LEU A 53 -8.70 -4.45 -5.74
C LEU A 53 -8.40 -5.85 -5.23
N ILE A 54 -8.08 -5.95 -3.95
CA ILE A 54 -7.68 -7.21 -3.33
C ILE A 54 -8.80 -7.67 -2.42
N HIS A 55 -9.34 -8.86 -2.71
CA HIS A 55 -10.31 -9.51 -1.82
C HIS A 55 -9.65 -9.80 -0.47
N SER A 56 -10.21 -9.25 0.60
CA SER A 56 -9.58 -9.20 1.93
C SER A 56 -9.09 -10.57 2.46
N PRO A 57 -9.84 -11.68 2.31
CA PRO A 57 -9.38 -13.02 2.67
C PRO A 57 -8.15 -13.54 1.93
N LEU A 58 -7.74 -12.94 0.82
CA LEU A 58 -6.57 -13.36 0.04
C LEU A 58 -5.27 -12.69 0.53
N ILE A 59 -5.35 -11.74 1.46
CA ILE A 59 -4.18 -11.06 2.02
C ILE A 59 -3.43 -12.02 2.94
N LEU A 60 -2.14 -12.20 2.66
CA LEU A 60 -1.25 -13.11 3.39
C LEU A 60 -0.35 -12.34 4.36
N GLU A 61 0.08 -11.13 4.00
CA GLU A 61 1.02 -10.34 4.78
C GLU A 61 0.87 -8.85 4.46
N VAL A 62 1.09 -8.02 5.48
CA VAL A 62 1.19 -6.57 5.36
C VAL A 62 2.37 -6.08 6.18
N ALA A 63 3.24 -5.27 5.57
CA ALA A 63 4.35 -4.61 6.23
C ALA A 63 4.24 -3.09 6.06
N ILE A 64 4.20 -2.35 7.18
CA ILE A 64 3.90 -0.91 7.23
C ILE A 64 5.18 -0.08 7.46
N GLY A 65 6.35 -0.73 7.33
CA GLY A 65 7.64 -0.08 7.50
C GLY A 65 8.76 -0.89 6.87
N GLY A 66 9.94 -0.31 6.85
CA GLY A 66 11.11 -0.88 6.17
C GLY A 66 11.81 0.18 5.33
N VAL A 67 12.99 -0.17 4.84
CA VAL A 67 13.84 0.75 4.07
C VAL A 67 13.15 1.20 2.78
N ASP A 68 12.45 0.29 2.10
CA ASP A 68 11.73 0.60 0.86
C ASP A 68 10.56 1.57 1.08
N ILE A 69 9.75 1.34 2.11
CA ILE A 69 8.63 2.24 2.46
C ILE A 69 9.15 3.62 2.86
N ALA A 70 10.22 3.67 3.66
CA ALA A 70 10.85 4.94 4.04
C ALA A 70 11.37 5.71 2.80
N ARG A 71 11.97 5.00 1.84
CA ARG A 71 12.44 5.55 0.56
C ARG A 71 11.29 6.12 -0.28
N ILE A 72 10.19 5.37 -0.43
CA ILE A 72 8.99 5.82 -1.15
C ILE A 72 8.45 7.11 -0.53
N VAL A 73 8.27 7.12 0.80
CA VAL A 73 7.74 8.28 1.52
C VAL A 73 8.65 9.49 1.35
N ALA A 74 9.98 9.31 1.45
CA ALA A 74 10.94 10.39 1.29
C ALA A 74 10.89 11.00 -0.12
N GLU A 75 10.88 10.17 -1.15
CA GLU A 75 10.80 10.61 -2.55
C GLU A 75 9.52 11.40 -2.80
N LEU A 76 8.36 10.84 -2.43
CA LEU A 76 7.07 11.50 -2.68
C LEU A 76 6.92 12.79 -1.88
N SER A 77 7.45 12.82 -0.65
CA SER A 77 7.48 14.04 0.17
C SER A 77 8.34 15.14 -0.46
N SER A 78 9.47 14.80 -1.11
CA SER A 78 10.32 15.78 -1.78
C SER A 78 9.61 16.48 -2.95
N ARG A 79 8.66 15.79 -3.59
CA ARG A 79 7.85 16.33 -4.69
C ARG A 79 6.76 17.30 -4.21
N ILE A 80 6.24 17.12 -2.98
CA ILE A 80 5.24 18.01 -2.38
C ILE A 80 5.81 19.43 -2.17
N SER A 81 7.09 19.54 -1.82
CA SER A 81 7.76 20.83 -1.65
C SER A 81 8.05 21.59 -2.96
N SER A 82 7.73 21.01 -4.11
CA SER A 82 8.00 21.60 -5.44
C SER A 82 6.76 22.24 -6.09
N ASP A 83 5.60 22.20 -5.43
CA ASP A 83 4.37 22.94 -5.75
C ASP A 83 4.15 24.09 -4.76
#